data_AF-A0A970J1R6-F1
#
_entry.id   AF-A0A970J1R6-F1
#
_cell.length_a   1.000
_cell.length_b   1.000
_cell.length_c   1.000
_cell.angle_alpha   90.00
_cell.angle_beta   90.00
_cell.angle_gamma   90.00
#
_symmetry.space_group_name_H-M   'P 1'
#
loop_
_entity.id
_entity.type
_entity.pdbx_description
1 polymer ?
#
loop_
_entity_poly.entity_id
_entity_poly.type
_entity_poly.pdbx_seq_one_letter_code
_entity_poly.pdbx_strand_id
1 'polypeptide(L)' 'MAERYYAYAVGRIRILETKLLPASFFERLLKTTSVQETLRLLAETDYSSEALAVDYEQAFEEELEGVYRFLRGLTNDAP' A
#
# COMPACT_ATOMS: atom_id res chain seq x y z
N MET A 1 9.69 24.46 -15.57
CA MET A 1 8.91 24.33 -14.32
C MET A 1 8.13 23.02 -14.30
N ALA A 2 7.25 22.75 -15.28
CA ALA A 2 6.46 21.50 -15.38
C ALA A 2 7.28 20.19 -15.26
N GLU A 3 8.44 20.10 -15.92
CA GLU A 3 9.30 18.90 -15.89
C GLU A 3 9.84 18.56 -14.48
N ARG A 4 10.12 19.58 -13.65
CA ARG A 4 10.57 19.37 -12.26
C ARG A 4 9.45 18.83 -11.37
N TYR A 5 8.22 19.31 -11.55
CA TYR A 5 7.04 18.81 -10.84
C TYR A 5 6.70 17.38 -11.25
N TYR A 6 6.83 17.07 -12.54
CA TYR A 6 6.63 15.72 -13.05
C TYR A 6 7.67 14.74 -12.47
N ALA A 7 8.96 15.07 -12.51
CA ALA A 7 10.01 14.23 -11.95
C ALA A 7 9.84 14.02 -10.44
N TYR A 8 9.44 15.07 -9.71
CA TYR A 8 9.12 14.98 -8.29
C TYR A 8 7.95 14.03 -8.02
N ALA A 9 6.82 14.20 -8.73
CA ALA A 9 5.65 13.34 -8.58
C ALA A 9 5.97 11.87 -8.89
N VAL A 10 6.65 11.60 -10.01
CA VAL A 10 7.08 10.25 -10.40
C VAL A 10 7.99 9.63 -9.32
N GLY A 11 8.95 10.39 -8.79
CA GLY A 11 9.84 9.91 -7.74
C GLY A 11 9.09 9.48 -6.49
N ARG A 12 8.06 10.24 -6.09
CA ARG A 12 7.23 9.89 -4.95
C ARG A 12 6.31 8.69 -5.21
N ILE A 13 5.73 8.59 -6.41
CA ILE A 13 4.90 7.44 -6.81
C ILE A 13 5.74 6.16 -6.77
N ARG A 14 6.97 6.19 -7.30
CA ARG A 14 7.87 5.03 -7.26
C ARG A 14 8.20 4.55 -5.85
N ILE A 15 8.25 5.45 -4.86
CA ILE A 15 8.44 5.06 -3.46
C ILE A 15 7.19 4.32 -2.93
N LEU A 16 5.98 4.70 -3.36
CA LEU A 16 4.77 3.97 -2.98
C LEU A 16 4.71 2.57 -3.63
N GLU A 17 5.19 2.45 -4.87
CA GLU A 17 5.24 1.16 -5.57
C GLU A 17 6.09 0.11 -4.84
N THR A 18 7.09 0.50 -4.04
CA THR A 18 7.89 -0.46 -3.27
C THR A 18 7.11 -1.15 -2.15
N LYS A 19 5.95 -0.61 -1.77
CA LYS A 19 5.07 -1.16 -0.73
C LYS A 19 4.03 -2.14 -1.29
N LEU A 20 3.91 -2.26 -2.61
CA LEU A 20 2.94 -3.14 -3.22
C LEU A 20 3.22 -4.60 -2.86
N LEU A 21 2.16 -5.35 -2.58
CA LEU A 21 2.26 -6.78 -2.35
C LEU A 21 2.80 -7.48 -3.61
N PRO A 22 3.95 -8.17 -3.53
CA PRO A 22 4.50 -8.86 -4.68
C PRO A 22 3.65 -10.07 -5.06
N ALA A 23 3.73 -10.51 -6.32
CA ALA A 23 3.02 -11.71 -6.77
C ALA A 23 3.28 -12.96 -5.88
N SER A 24 4.52 -13.10 -5.40
CA SER A 24 4.93 -14.17 -4.48
C SER A 24 4.19 -14.15 -3.14
N PHE A 25 3.72 -12.99 -2.69
CA PHE A 25 2.88 -12.89 -1.49
C PHE A 25 1.56 -13.60 -1.70
N PHE A 26 0.87 -13.35 -2.83
CA PHE A 26 -0.40 -14.00 -3.15
C PHE A 26 -0.25 -15.51 -3.33
N GLU A 27 0.86 -15.96 -3.93
CA GLU A 27 1.15 -17.40 -4.03
C GLU A 27 1.32 -18.06 -2.65
N ARG A 28 1.93 -17.38 -1.68
CA ARG A 28 2.04 -17.85 -0.29
C ARG A 28 0.66 -17.86 0.37
N LEU A 29 -0.09 -16.77 0.24
CA LEU A 29 -1.43 -16.60 0.82
C LEU A 29 -2.40 -17.71 0.38
N LEU A 30 -2.39 -18.07 -0.91
CA LEU A 30 -3.24 -19.13 -1.46
C LEU A 30 -2.87 -20.54 -0.96
N LYS A 31 -1.65 -20.74 -0.49
CA LYS A 31 -1.16 -22.02 0.04
C LYS A 31 -1.37 -22.14 1.56
N THR A 32 -1.70 -21.04 2.22
CA THR A 32 -1.95 -21.01 3.65
C THR A 32 -3.19 -21.81 4.01
N THR A 33 -3.11 -22.60 5.08
CA THR A 33 -4.20 -23.51 5.49
C THR A 33 -4.90 -23.09 6.77
N SER A 34 -4.46 -21.99 7.40
CA SER A 34 -5.06 -21.47 8.63
C SER A 34 -5.18 -19.95 8.63
N VAL A 35 -6.28 -19.44 9.19
CA VAL A 35 -6.53 -18.00 9.34
C VAL A 35 -5.40 -17.33 10.14
N GLN A 36 -4.89 -17.98 11.17
CA GLN A 36 -3.81 -17.45 12.01
C GLN A 36 -2.48 -17.32 11.26
N GLU A 37 -2.21 -18.20 10.30
CA GLU A 37 -1.05 -18.08 9.42
C GLU A 37 -1.27 -16.97 8.39
N THR A 38 -2.48 -16.83 7.85
CA THR A 38 -2.84 -15.72 6.95
C THR A 38 -2.65 -14.36 7.64
N LEU A 39 -3.13 -14.21 8.88
CA LEU A 39 -2.97 -12.98 9.65
C LEU A 39 -1.49 -12.67 9.95
N ARG A 40 -0.67 -13.70 10.20
CA ARG A 40 0.78 -13.53 10.37
C ARG A 40 1.45 -13.07 9.08
N LEU A 41 1.11 -13.67 7.95
CA LEU A 41 1.62 -13.27 6.64
C LEU A 41 1.28 -11.80 6.33
N LEU A 42 0.04 -11.39 6.58
CA LEU A 42 -0.39 -10.01 6.36
C LEU A 42 0.35 -9.02 7.29
N ALA A 43 0.61 -9.41 8.53
CA ALA A 43 1.36 -8.62 9.49
C ALA A 43 2.86 -8.46 9.14
N GLU A 44 3.40 -9.28 8.25
CA GLU A 44 4.77 -9.14 7.72
C GLU A 44 4.88 -8.10 6.59
N THR A 45 3.75 -7.57 6.11
CA THR A 45 3.70 -6.63 4.97
C THR A 45 3.74 -5.17 5.43
N ASP A 46 3.94 -4.24 4.48
CA ASP A 46 3.78 -2.80 4.74
C ASP A 46 2.35 -2.40 5.13
N TYR A 47 1.38 -3.31 5.01
CA TYR A 47 -0.02 -3.15 5.43
C TYR A 47 -0.29 -3.73 6.82
N SER A 48 0.76 -4.03 7.59
CA SER A 48 0.60 -4.50 8.96
C SER A 48 -0.17 -3.47 9.79
N SER A 49 -1.13 -3.92 10.59
CA SER A 49 -1.85 -3.08 11.54
C SER A 49 -1.57 -3.58 12.96
N GLU A 50 -1.26 -2.66 13.87
CA GLU A 50 -0.92 -2.96 15.27
C GLU A 50 -2.10 -3.53 16.08
N ALA A 51 -3.32 -3.49 15.55
CA ALA A 51 -4.50 -4.01 16.22
C ALA A 51 -4.59 -5.54 16.12
N LEU A 52 -4.65 -6.26 17.25
CA LEU A 52 -4.76 -7.73 17.32
C LEU A 52 -6.02 -8.35 16.66
N ALA A 53 -6.95 -7.53 16.16
CA ALA A 53 -8.22 -7.92 15.55
C ALA A 53 -8.49 -7.12 14.26
N VAL A 54 -7.49 -7.05 13.36
CA VAL A 54 -7.57 -6.27 12.12
C VAL A 54 -8.70 -6.78 11.22
N ASP A 55 -9.64 -5.88 10.91
CA ASP A 55 -10.39 -5.98 9.67
C ASP A 55 -9.47 -5.52 8.54
N TYR A 56 -8.82 -6.48 7.88
CA TYR A 56 -7.87 -6.18 6.82
C TYR A 56 -8.54 -5.55 5.61
N GLU A 57 -9.84 -5.75 5.41
CA GLU A 57 -10.59 -5.06 4.37
C GLU A 57 -10.58 -3.55 4.65
N GLN A 58 -10.98 -3.16 5.86
CA GLN A 58 -10.96 -1.77 6.28
C GLN A 58 -9.55 -1.17 6.21
N ALA A 59 -8.53 -1.90 6.68
CA ALA A 59 -7.14 -1.43 6.63
C ALA A 59 -6.67 -1.16 5.20
N PHE A 60 -7.01 -2.03 4.23
CA PHE A 60 -6.69 -1.82 2.83
C PHE A 60 -7.45 -0.64 2.21
N GLU A 61 -8.72 -0.46 2.58
CA GLU A 61 -9.51 0.70 2.13
C GLU A 61 -8.91 2.01 2.63
N GLU A 62 -8.51 2.09 3.90
CA GLU A 62 -7.89 3.28 4.50
C GLU A 62 -6.56 3.63 3.82
N GLU A 63 -5.71 2.62 3.58
CA GLU A 63 -4.44 2.81 2.86
C GLU A 63 -4.68 3.26 1.40
N LEU A 64 -5.65 2.66 0.71
CA LEU A 64 -6.02 3.05 -0.66
C LEU A 64 -6.51 4.50 -0.72
N GLU A 65 -7.35 4.91 0.24
CA GLU A 65 -7.82 6.29 0.34
C GLU A 65 -6.66 7.25 0.61
N GLY A 66 -5.73 6.86 1.48
CA GLY A 66 -4.49 7.59 1.76
C GLY A 66 -3.65 7.81 0.51
N VAL A 67 -3.48 6.78 -0.32
CA VAL A 67 -2.79 6.88 -1.62
C VAL A 67 -3.52 7.85 -2.56
N TYR A 68 -4.85 7.78 -2.66
CA TYR A 68 -5.60 8.72 -3.49
C TYR A 68 -5.47 10.16 -3.02
N ARG A 69 -5.54 10.42 -1.72
CA ARG A 69 -5.30 11.77 -1.15
C ARG A 69 -3.91 12.26 -1.49
N PHE A 70 -2.90 11.39 -1.36
CA PHE A 70 -1.52 11.70 -1.70
C PHE A 70 -1.36 12.07 -3.19
N LEU A 71 -1.89 11.24 -4.10
CA LEU A 71 -1.82 11.49 -5.55
C LEU A 71 -2.53 12.79 -5.93
N ARG A 72 -3.70 13.07 -5.34
CA ARG A 72 -4.42 14.33 -5.55
C ARG A 72 -3.64 15.53 -5.04
N GLY A 73 -2.95 15.39 -3.91
CA GLY A 73 -2.04 16.42 -3.39
C GLY A 73 -0.93 16.75 -4.39
N LEU A 74 -0.27 15.73 -4.94
CA LEU A 74 0.77 15.91 -5.96
C LEU A 74 0.26 16.64 -7.23
N THR A 75 -1.00 16.45 -7.61
CA THR A 75 -1.61 17.11 -8.78
C THR A 75 -2.14 18.51 -8.48
N ASN A 76 -2.64 18.77 -7.26
CA ASN A 76 -3.14 20.09 -6.86
C ASN A 76 -2.00 21.07 -6.52
N ASP A 77 -0.82 20.55 -6.13
CA ASP A 77 0.40 21.34 -5.95
C ASP A 77 1.10 21.66 -7.28
N ALA A 78 0.58 21.19 -8.42
CA ALA A 78 1.01 21.61 -9.75
C ALA A 78 0.27 22.90 -10.13
N PRO A 79 0.97 23.98 -10.51
CA PRO A 79 0.37 25.28 -10.83
C PRO A 79 -0.52 25.26 -12.08
#